data_AF-X8IVV0-F1
#
_entry.id   AF-X8IVV0-F1
#
_cell.length_a   1.000
_cell.length_b   1.000
_cell.length_c   1.000
_cell.angle_alpha   90.00
_cell.angle_beta   90.00
_cell.angle_gamma   90.00
#
_symmetry.space_group_name_H-M   'P 1'
#
loop_
_entity.id
_entity.type
_entity.pdbx_description
1 polymer ?
#
loop_
_entity_poly.entity_id
_entity_poly.type
_entity_poly.pdbx_seq_one_letter_code
_entity_poly.pdbx_strand_id
1 'polypeptide(L)'
;MLEASGTAIEDKDVFTVSGQTRSKLYSSVRFFEDKVHGVTGSGVGVYVVIPGNGYERSSGGPFYRDIDNQNSPSDDGAQEVYYYMNPNHEQTEPYRTGFFGRRPYALVFTTGSVPSSSLDLSFFEGLGLTGYVAASGRGTVSGTVSDVSSSFAAVVGLGNSAAQYWSTASGGSFSILGVKPGTYTATLYKKELEVATGSVTVAAGKTTTLSLTSTESLPTLIWQIGVPDGTPSGFLNADKIETEHPSDSRMISWGPVTYTIGSSSASSFPMAQFIDVNNPTTIKWTATTSQIGARTLRIRTTSFYNGGRPSVQVNNWTSSTPAAPTKIDSRGVTRGTWRGLNQMYEYSILSGMLVAGSNTITITIVSGSGGDDFLSPSVVYDSIELY
;
A
#
# COMPACT_ATOMS: atom_id res chain seq x y z
N MET A 1 -22.48 -3.74 3.61
CA MET A 1 -22.04 -4.84 4.49
C MET A 1 -23.21 -5.80 4.68
N LEU A 2 -23.29 -6.86 3.86
CA LEU A 2 -24.31 -7.92 3.94
C LEU A 2 -23.82 -9.02 2.99
N GLU A 3 -23.00 -9.96 3.46
CA GLU A 3 -22.69 -11.16 2.66
C GLU A 3 -23.87 -12.14 2.67
N ALA A 4 -24.85 -11.96 3.59
CA ALA A 4 -25.97 -12.87 3.86
C ALA A 4 -26.88 -13.22 2.66
N SER A 5 -26.76 -12.50 1.54
CA SER A 5 -27.50 -12.76 0.29
C SER A 5 -26.63 -12.59 -0.96
N GLY A 6 -25.30 -12.64 -0.81
CA GLY A 6 -24.35 -12.39 -1.90
C GLY A 6 -24.08 -13.62 -2.76
N THR A 7 -23.86 -13.42 -4.05
CA THR A 7 -23.31 -14.47 -4.94
C THR A 7 -21.81 -14.26 -5.07
N ALA A 8 -21.02 -15.31 -4.78
CA ALA A 8 -19.56 -15.24 -4.93
C ALA A 8 -19.17 -14.95 -6.39
N ILE A 9 -18.25 -14.02 -6.59
CA ILE A 9 -17.72 -13.64 -7.91
C ILE A 9 -16.20 -13.84 -8.01
N GLU A 10 -15.51 -13.96 -6.88
CA GLU A 10 -14.10 -14.32 -6.82
C GLU A 10 -13.87 -15.17 -5.56
N ASP A 11 -13.51 -16.44 -5.77
CA ASP A 11 -13.29 -17.42 -4.70
C ASP A 11 -14.48 -17.47 -3.71
N LYS A 12 -14.23 -17.31 -2.41
CA LYS A 12 -15.24 -17.29 -1.33
C LYS A 12 -15.13 -16.03 -0.46
N ASP A 13 -14.50 -14.98 -0.97
CA ASP A 13 -14.26 -13.74 -0.23
C ASP A 13 -14.65 -12.46 -0.98
N VAL A 14 -15.09 -12.55 -2.23
CA VAL A 14 -15.71 -11.43 -2.97
C VAL A 14 -17.07 -11.84 -3.51
N PHE A 15 -18.08 -11.02 -3.23
CA PHE A 15 -19.48 -11.28 -3.52
C PHE A 15 -20.13 -10.12 -4.26
N THR A 16 -21.19 -10.40 -5.03
CA THR A 16 -22.13 -9.40 -5.50
C THR A 16 -23.41 -9.44 -4.66
N VAL A 17 -23.82 -8.29 -4.14
CA VAL A 17 -24.99 -8.10 -3.29
C VAL A 17 -25.79 -6.94 -3.86
N SER A 18 -27.00 -7.22 -4.37
CA SER A 18 -27.87 -6.20 -4.98
C SER A 18 -27.17 -5.36 -6.07
N GLY A 19 -26.35 -6.01 -6.91
CA GLY A 19 -25.62 -5.36 -8.00
C GLY A 19 -24.34 -4.63 -7.60
N GLN A 20 -23.95 -4.64 -6.32
CA GLN A 20 -22.70 -4.07 -5.83
C GLN A 20 -21.75 -5.17 -5.36
N THR A 21 -20.48 -5.03 -5.68
CA THR A 21 -19.43 -5.91 -5.19
C THR A 21 -19.10 -5.60 -3.72
N ARG A 22 -18.80 -6.65 -2.96
CA ARG A 22 -18.58 -6.62 -1.51
C ARG A 22 -17.52 -7.65 -1.14
N SER A 23 -16.71 -7.33 -0.16
CA SER A 23 -15.74 -8.24 0.44
C SER A 23 -15.49 -7.78 1.86
N LYS A 24 -15.25 -8.72 2.77
CA LYS A 24 -14.66 -8.43 4.09
C LYS A 24 -13.36 -7.64 4.01
N LEU A 25 -12.57 -7.80 2.93
CA LEU A 25 -11.33 -7.05 2.71
C LEU A 25 -11.59 -5.55 2.50
N TYR A 26 -12.79 -5.15 2.08
CA TYR A 26 -13.17 -3.75 1.90
C TYR A 26 -13.48 -3.01 3.21
N SER A 27 -13.47 -3.73 4.35
CA SER A 27 -13.50 -3.11 5.68
C SER A 27 -12.15 -2.56 6.11
N SER A 28 -11.08 -2.98 5.45
CA SER A 28 -9.71 -2.79 5.93
C SER A 28 -9.28 -1.33 5.95
N VAL A 29 -8.46 -0.98 6.93
CA VAL A 29 -7.80 0.33 7.04
C VAL A 29 -6.28 0.13 7.18
N ARG A 30 -5.49 1.10 6.71
CA ARG A 30 -4.03 1.06 6.90
C ARG A 30 -3.70 1.05 8.39
N PHE A 31 -2.83 0.16 8.83
CA PHE A 31 -2.50 -0.07 10.24
C PHE A 31 -2.00 1.18 10.98
N PHE A 32 -1.36 2.13 10.29
CA PHE A 32 -0.97 3.39 10.92
C PHE A 32 -2.16 4.29 11.28
N GLU A 33 -3.26 4.23 10.52
CA GLU A 33 -4.52 4.94 10.75
C GLU A 33 -5.50 4.13 11.61
N ASP A 34 -5.43 2.81 11.50
CA ASP A 34 -6.33 1.91 12.19
C ASP A 34 -6.02 1.85 13.69
N LYS A 35 -6.83 2.52 14.48
CA LYS A 35 -6.69 2.57 15.95
C LYS A 35 -7.97 2.12 16.65
N VAL A 36 -9.11 2.30 15.98
CA VAL A 36 -10.43 1.89 16.43
C VAL A 36 -11.23 1.50 15.20
N HIS A 37 -11.67 0.25 15.14
CA HIS A 37 -12.64 -0.22 14.17
C HIS A 37 -13.66 -1.10 14.88
N GLY A 38 -14.83 -1.28 14.28
CA GLY A 38 -15.89 -2.01 14.92
C GLY A 38 -17.18 -1.96 14.14
N VAL A 39 -18.23 -2.39 14.80
CA VAL A 39 -19.58 -2.52 14.24
C VAL A 39 -20.57 -1.92 15.22
N THR A 40 -21.65 -1.36 14.68
CA THR A 40 -22.66 -0.65 15.46
C THR A 40 -24.07 -1.07 15.03
N GLY A 41 -25.00 -0.96 15.96
CA GLY A 41 -26.42 -1.26 15.79
C GLY A 41 -27.27 -0.39 16.71
N SER A 42 -28.56 -0.68 16.79
CA SER A 42 -29.47 0.10 17.63
C SER A 42 -29.13 -0.05 19.12
N GLY A 43 -28.48 0.97 19.70
CA GLY A 43 -28.13 1.02 21.12
C GLY A 43 -26.91 0.17 21.53
N VAL A 44 -26.13 -0.33 20.57
CA VAL A 44 -24.97 -1.17 20.82
C VAL A 44 -23.84 -0.85 19.83
N GLY A 45 -22.62 -0.83 20.33
CA GLY A 45 -21.40 -0.78 19.52
C GLY A 45 -20.35 -1.72 20.09
N VAL A 46 -19.63 -2.43 19.21
CA VAL A 46 -18.54 -3.32 19.57
C VAL A 46 -17.33 -2.94 18.75
N TYR A 47 -16.26 -2.51 19.43
CA TYR A 47 -15.08 -1.95 18.79
C TYR A 47 -13.80 -2.63 19.29
N VAL A 48 -12.90 -2.94 18.38
CA VAL A 48 -11.52 -3.24 18.71
C VAL A 48 -10.77 -1.91 18.81
N VAL A 49 -10.12 -1.69 19.95
CA VAL A 49 -9.26 -0.52 20.19
C VAL A 49 -7.82 -0.98 20.30
N ILE A 50 -6.95 -0.39 19.48
CA ILE A 50 -5.54 -0.77 19.27
C ILE A 50 -4.66 0.43 19.65
N PRO A 51 -4.41 0.66 20.95
CA PRO A 51 -3.70 1.85 21.41
C PRO A 51 -2.19 1.76 21.18
N GLY A 52 -1.59 2.92 20.87
CA GLY A 52 -0.13 3.07 20.74
C GLY A 52 0.49 2.07 19.76
N ASN A 53 1.48 1.30 20.23
CA ASN A 53 2.21 0.33 19.41
C ASN A 53 1.51 -1.05 19.35
N GLY A 54 0.18 -1.10 19.26
CA GLY A 54 -0.60 -2.35 19.22
C GLY A 54 -0.16 -3.32 18.11
N TYR A 55 0.24 -2.78 16.96
CA TYR A 55 0.75 -3.54 15.81
C TYR A 55 2.23 -3.91 15.89
N GLU A 56 2.88 -3.77 17.05
CA GLU A 56 4.33 -3.97 17.16
C GLU A 56 4.80 -5.37 16.72
N ARG A 57 3.92 -6.36 16.73
CA ARG A 57 4.21 -7.73 16.28
C ARG A 57 3.44 -8.16 15.03
N SER A 58 2.72 -7.24 14.38
CA SER A 58 2.18 -7.48 13.04
C SER A 58 3.28 -7.44 11.99
N SER A 59 2.95 -7.77 10.74
CA SER A 59 3.87 -7.78 9.60
C SER A 59 3.31 -6.96 8.44
N GLY A 60 4.18 -6.31 7.68
CA GLY A 60 3.85 -5.55 6.48
C GLY A 60 4.06 -4.04 6.61
N GLY A 61 4.44 -3.55 7.79
CA GLY A 61 4.73 -2.15 8.04
C GLY A 61 3.49 -1.25 8.23
N PRO A 62 3.66 0.08 8.21
CA PRO A 62 2.63 1.05 8.60
C PRO A 62 1.43 1.11 7.65
N PHE A 63 1.64 0.84 6.36
CA PHE A 63 0.62 0.99 5.31
C PHE A 63 -0.09 -0.32 4.98
N TYR A 64 0.29 -1.40 5.66
CA TYR A 64 -0.41 -2.66 5.56
C TYR A 64 -1.86 -2.50 6.04
N ARG A 65 -2.79 -3.27 5.48
CA ARG A 65 -4.22 -3.22 5.81
C ARG A 65 -4.79 -4.64 5.82
N ASP A 66 -5.78 -4.89 6.65
CA ASP A 66 -6.44 -6.20 6.71
C ASP A 66 -7.88 -6.12 7.19
N ILE A 67 -8.58 -7.25 7.21
CA ILE A 67 -10.00 -7.35 7.53
C ILE A 67 -10.28 -6.83 8.95
N ASP A 68 -11.18 -5.87 9.05
CA ASP A 68 -11.62 -5.29 10.33
C ASP A 68 -12.98 -5.80 10.76
N ASN A 69 -13.87 -6.09 9.81
CA ASN A 69 -15.20 -6.65 10.09
C ASN A 69 -15.82 -7.32 8.86
N GLN A 70 -16.79 -8.20 9.11
CA GLN A 70 -17.68 -8.72 8.07
C GLN A 70 -19.04 -9.07 8.65
N ASN A 71 -20.04 -9.17 7.77
CA ASN A 71 -21.32 -9.77 8.12
C ASN A 71 -21.30 -11.18 7.53
N SER A 72 -21.24 -12.21 8.36
CA SER A 72 -21.00 -13.59 7.94
C SER A 72 -22.29 -14.38 7.79
N PRO A 73 -22.56 -14.99 6.62
CA PRO A 73 -23.70 -15.87 6.43
C PRO A 73 -23.48 -17.24 7.08
N SER A 74 -22.21 -17.66 7.23
CA SER A 74 -21.86 -19.00 7.71
C SER A 74 -22.01 -19.15 9.23
N ASP A 75 -22.04 -18.03 9.95
CA ASP A 75 -22.02 -17.97 11.41
C ASP A 75 -23.37 -17.43 11.91
N ASP A 76 -24.47 -18.03 11.46
CA ASP A 76 -25.86 -17.67 11.81
C ASP A 76 -26.22 -16.20 11.55
N GLY A 77 -25.57 -15.56 10.57
CA GLY A 77 -25.79 -14.13 10.27
C GLY A 77 -25.08 -13.18 11.25
N ALA A 78 -24.07 -13.67 11.97
CA ALA A 78 -23.30 -12.86 12.91
C ALA A 78 -22.60 -11.68 12.21
N GLN A 79 -22.53 -10.57 12.94
CA GLN A 79 -21.63 -9.49 12.63
C GLN A 79 -20.32 -9.73 13.37
N GLU A 80 -19.25 -9.89 12.61
CA GLU A 80 -17.93 -10.21 13.12
C GLU A 80 -17.06 -8.96 13.12
N VAL A 81 -16.22 -8.86 14.15
CA VAL A 81 -15.20 -7.82 14.30
C VAL A 81 -13.88 -8.53 14.52
N TYR A 82 -12.86 -8.11 13.79
CA TYR A 82 -11.58 -8.78 13.74
C TYR A 82 -10.46 -7.93 14.29
N TYR A 83 -9.35 -8.57 14.63
CA TYR A 83 -8.06 -7.93 14.66
C TYR A 83 -7.06 -8.86 13.98
N TYR A 84 -6.81 -8.64 12.69
CA TYR A 84 -5.90 -9.50 11.93
C TYR A 84 -4.45 -9.27 12.31
N MET A 85 -4.00 -10.19 13.15
CA MET A 85 -2.78 -10.15 13.91
C MET A 85 -1.51 -10.25 13.07
N ASN A 86 -1.47 -11.27 12.21
CA ASN A 86 -0.38 -11.65 11.31
C ASN A 86 -0.98 -12.20 10.02
N PRO A 87 -1.54 -11.33 9.19
CA PRO A 87 -2.21 -11.74 7.96
C PRO A 87 -1.24 -12.11 6.83
N ASN A 88 -1.72 -12.95 5.92
CA ASN A 88 -1.04 -13.32 4.67
C ASN A 88 -1.56 -12.55 3.44
N HIS A 89 -2.46 -11.58 3.60
CA HIS A 89 -3.05 -10.84 2.49
C HIS A 89 -2.07 -9.80 1.95
N GLU A 90 -1.44 -10.04 0.80
CA GLU A 90 -0.45 -9.13 0.21
C GLU A 90 0.75 -8.88 1.14
N GLN A 91 1.16 -9.92 1.88
CA GLN A 91 2.20 -9.82 2.90
C GLN A 91 3.59 -9.58 2.29
N THR A 92 4.28 -8.55 2.78
CA THR A 92 5.61 -8.10 2.30
C THR A 92 6.74 -8.39 3.27
N GLU A 93 6.43 -8.75 4.52
CA GLU A 93 7.40 -9.09 5.56
C GLU A 93 7.15 -10.49 6.16
N PRO A 94 8.20 -11.18 6.63
CA PRO A 94 8.02 -12.40 7.43
C PRO A 94 7.21 -12.14 8.71
N TYR A 95 6.56 -13.18 9.22
CA TYR A 95 5.86 -13.12 10.50
C TYR A 95 6.81 -12.92 11.69
N ARG A 96 6.41 -12.01 12.58
CA ARG A 96 7.06 -11.83 13.88
C ARG A 96 6.46 -12.81 14.88
N THR A 97 7.21 -13.87 15.22
CA THR A 97 6.77 -14.97 16.10
C THR A 97 7.13 -14.71 17.58
N GLY A 98 6.58 -15.51 18.49
CA GLY A 98 6.74 -15.36 19.96
C GLY A 98 5.40 -15.19 20.67
N PHE A 99 5.40 -15.03 22.00
CA PHE A 99 4.16 -14.88 22.77
C PHE A 99 3.30 -13.75 22.18
N PHE A 100 2.05 -14.03 21.83
CA PHE A 100 1.08 -13.05 21.31
C PHE A 100 0.65 -12.00 22.35
N GLY A 101 1.39 -11.85 23.45
CA GLY A 101 1.38 -10.70 24.35
C GLY A 101 1.93 -9.50 23.60
N ARG A 102 1.09 -9.01 22.69
CA ARG A 102 1.13 -7.74 22.02
C ARG A 102 1.20 -6.63 23.06
N ARG A 103 1.40 -5.40 22.61
CA ARG A 103 0.71 -4.33 23.32
C ARG A 103 -0.80 -4.63 23.27
N PRO A 104 -1.52 -4.53 24.39
CA PRO A 104 -2.83 -5.13 24.45
C PRO A 104 -3.79 -4.35 23.54
N TYR A 105 -4.76 -5.07 22.99
CA TYR A 105 -5.93 -4.49 22.34
C TYR A 105 -7.12 -4.71 23.27
N ALA A 106 -8.16 -3.91 23.13
CA ALA A 106 -9.38 -4.05 23.91
C ALA A 106 -10.57 -4.23 22.98
N LEU A 107 -11.46 -5.17 23.31
CA LEU A 107 -12.79 -5.21 22.74
C LEU A 107 -13.72 -4.41 23.65
N VAL A 108 -14.20 -3.26 23.16
CA VAL A 108 -14.97 -2.29 23.93
C VAL A 108 -16.43 -2.32 23.50
N PHE A 109 -17.31 -2.50 24.49
CA PHE A 109 -18.76 -2.44 24.32
C PHE A 109 -19.26 -1.05 24.69
N THR A 110 -20.02 -0.42 23.81
CA THR A 110 -20.62 0.90 24.01
C THR A 110 -22.11 0.87 23.67
N THR A 111 -22.82 1.97 23.90
CA THR A 111 -24.22 2.17 23.47
C THR A 111 -24.36 2.57 22.00
N GLY A 112 -23.28 2.42 21.20
CA GLY A 112 -23.23 2.74 19.77
C GLY A 112 -22.19 3.81 19.40
N SER A 113 -21.72 4.59 20.37
CA SER A 113 -20.66 5.59 20.14
C SER A 113 -19.28 4.93 20.00
N VAL A 114 -18.46 5.46 19.09
CA VAL A 114 -17.06 5.03 18.93
C VAL A 114 -16.26 5.39 20.21
N PRO A 115 -15.54 4.46 20.83
CA PRO A 115 -14.72 4.73 22.02
C PRO A 115 -13.44 5.50 21.67
N SER A 116 -12.78 6.04 22.70
CA SER A 116 -11.45 6.66 22.55
C SER A 116 -10.42 5.65 22.03
N SER A 117 -9.57 6.07 21.10
CA SER A 117 -8.40 5.31 20.64
C SER A 117 -7.28 5.24 21.70
N SER A 118 -7.37 6.09 22.73
CA SER A 118 -6.41 6.19 23.82
C SER A 118 -6.97 5.50 25.06
N LEU A 119 -6.72 4.20 25.17
CA LEU A 119 -6.98 3.42 26.37
C LEU A 119 -5.69 3.23 27.17
N ASP A 120 -5.77 3.47 28.48
CA ASP A 120 -4.68 3.15 29.39
C ASP A 120 -4.68 1.65 29.67
N LEU A 121 -3.65 0.97 29.15
CA LEU A 121 -3.43 -0.46 29.33
C LEU A 121 -2.15 -0.72 30.15
N SER A 122 -1.67 0.28 30.91
CA SER A 122 -0.45 0.17 31.73
C SER A 122 -0.54 -0.89 32.82
N PHE A 123 -1.76 -1.19 33.31
CA PHE A 123 -2.01 -2.21 34.33
C PHE A 123 -1.53 -3.62 33.92
N PHE A 124 -1.31 -3.88 32.62
CA PHE A 124 -0.71 -5.13 32.13
C PHE A 124 0.69 -5.41 32.73
N GLU A 125 1.41 -4.36 33.16
CA GLU A 125 2.71 -4.49 33.84
C GLU A 125 2.64 -5.34 35.11
N GLY A 126 1.52 -5.25 35.87
CA GLY A 126 1.34 -5.99 37.11
C GLY A 126 0.85 -7.42 36.95
N LEU A 127 0.54 -7.87 35.72
CA LEU A 127 -0.12 -9.17 35.48
C LEU A 127 0.84 -10.34 35.25
N GLY A 128 2.16 -10.09 35.18
CA GLY A 128 3.16 -11.15 34.99
C GLY A 128 3.03 -11.88 33.64
N LEU A 129 2.52 -11.21 32.60
CA LEU A 129 2.27 -11.81 31.30
C LEU A 129 3.57 -12.14 30.58
N THR A 130 3.73 -13.41 30.18
CA THR A 130 4.87 -13.89 29.41
C THR A 130 5.13 -12.98 28.20
N GLY A 131 6.37 -12.58 27.94
CA GLY A 131 6.72 -11.80 26.74
C GLY A 131 6.18 -10.36 26.66
N TYR A 132 5.43 -9.88 27.66
CA TYR A 132 5.09 -8.47 27.81
C TYR A 132 6.34 -7.67 28.20
N VAL A 133 6.55 -6.54 27.54
CA VAL A 133 7.64 -5.61 27.87
C VAL A 133 7.01 -4.33 28.39
N ALA A 134 7.22 -4.02 29.66
CA ALA A 134 6.73 -2.80 30.31
C ALA A 134 7.39 -1.53 29.75
N ALA A 135 6.84 -0.36 30.10
CA ALA A 135 7.35 0.93 29.64
C ALA A 135 8.82 1.15 30.04
N SER A 136 9.19 0.75 31.26
CA SER A 136 10.57 0.81 31.79
C SER A 136 11.57 -0.01 30.97
N GLY A 137 11.11 -1.08 30.31
CA GLY A 137 11.93 -1.95 29.44
C GLY A 137 12.04 -1.47 28.00
N ARG A 138 11.54 -0.27 27.67
CA ARG A 138 11.48 0.26 26.29
C ARG A 138 12.23 1.57 26.15
N GLY A 139 12.68 1.87 24.94
CA GLY A 139 13.31 3.13 24.57
C GLY A 139 12.44 3.98 23.65
N THR A 140 13.03 5.07 23.18
CA THR A 140 12.44 6.02 22.24
C THR A 140 13.42 6.25 21.09
N VAL A 141 12.91 6.42 19.88
CA VAL A 141 13.69 6.94 18.75
C VAL A 141 13.10 8.29 18.36
N SER A 142 13.92 9.34 18.36
CA SER A 142 13.51 10.68 17.93
C SER A 142 14.54 11.26 16.97
N GLY A 143 14.14 12.22 16.16
CA GLY A 143 15.09 12.97 15.36
C GLY A 143 14.43 13.65 14.18
N THR A 144 15.15 13.76 13.07
CA THR A 144 14.76 14.63 11.96
C THR A 144 14.69 13.91 10.63
N VAL A 145 13.82 14.39 9.75
CA VAL A 145 13.73 13.99 8.36
C VAL A 145 13.98 15.20 7.47
N SER A 146 14.69 15.03 6.36
CA SER A 146 14.94 16.08 5.36
C SER A 146 14.66 15.61 3.94
N ASP A 147 14.50 16.58 3.04
CA ASP A 147 14.41 16.39 1.58
C ASP A 147 13.20 15.55 1.11
N VAL A 148 12.20 15.43 1.98
CA VAL A 148 10.83 15.07 1.60
C VAL A 148 10.06 16.36 1.37
N SER A 149 9.47 16.53 0.18
CA SER A 149 8.63 17.69 -0.12
C SER A 149 7.52 17.85 0.93
N SER A 150 7.33 19.07 1.43
CA SER A 150 6.31 19.40 2.44
C SER A 150 4.87 19.21 1.97
N SER A 151 4.68 18.96 0.66
CA SER A 151 3.38 18.58 0.10
C SER A 151 2.97 17.14 0.45
N PHE A 152 3.87 16.33 0.99
CA PHE A 152 3.62 14.95 1.36
C PHE A 152 3.84 14.74 2.85
N ALA A 153 3.03 13.85 3.44
CA ALA A 153 3.32 13.34 4.76
C ALA A 153 4.62 12.50 4.72
N ALA A 154 5.54 12.78 5.64
CA ALA A 154 6.72 11.96 5.85
C ALA A 154 6.44 10.96 6.99
N VAL A 155 6.60 9.67 6.73
CA VAL A 155 6.41 8.62 7.74
C VAL A 155 7.73 7.92 7.99
N VAL A 156 8.08 7.71 9.26
CA VAL A 156 9.25 6.91 9.64
C VAL A 156 8.76 5.58 10.18
N GLY A 157 9.17 4.49 9.55
CA GLY A 157 8.97 3.13 10.02
C GLY A 157 10.25 2.57 10.66
N LEU A 158 10.11 1.76 11.69
CA LEU A 158 11.16 0.93 12.26
C LEU A 158 10.75 -0.53 12.13
N GLY A 159 11.65 -1.40 11.67
CA GLY A 159 11.39 -2.82 11.53
C GLY A 159 12.61 -3.67 11.83
N ASN A 160 12.39 -4.77 12.54
CA ASN A 160 13.30 -5.92 12.57
C ASN A 160 12.49 -7.22 12.68
N SER A 161 13.16 -8.36 12.86
CA SER A 161 12.50 -9.67 12.98
C SER A 161 11.62 -9.81 14.23
N ALA A 162 11.77 -8.94 15.24
CA ALA A 162 11.07 -9.03 16.50
C ALA A 162 9.89 -8.04 16.64
N ALA A 163 10.01 -6.84 16.05
CA ALA A 163 8.98 -5.82 16.13
C ALA A 163 8.99 -4.79 14.98
N GLN A 164 7.86 -4.09 14.81
CA GLN A 164 7.69 -2.92 13.94
C GLN A 164 7.09 -1.72 14.69
N TYR A 165 7.41 -0.50 14.27
CA TYR A 165 6.88 0.75 14.82
C TYR A 165 6.85 1.82 13.75
N TRP A 166 6.08 2.89 13.97
CA TRP A 166 6.06 4.03 13.05
C TRP A 166 5.62 5.31 13.74
N SER A 167 5.91 6.44 13.08
CA SER A 167 5.37 7.76 13.42
C SER A 167 5.40 8.67 12.20
N THR A 168 4.48 9.61 12.12
CA THR A 168 4.49 10.67 11.10
C THR A 168 5.39 11.80 11.59
N ALA A 169 6.29 12.28 10.73
CA ALA A 169 7.09 13.45 11.01
C ALA A 169 6.26 14.73 10.84
N SER A 170 6.45 15.69 11.74
CA SER A 170 5.84 17.01 11.71
C SER A 170 6.92 18.07 11.83
N GLY A 171 6.91 19.07 10.94
CA GLY A 171 7.95 20.11 10.88
C GLY A 171 9.36 19.54 10.68
N GLY A 172 9.50 18.41 9.98
CA GLY A 172 10.78 17.72 9.79
C GLY A 172 11.29 16.96 11.00
N SER A 173 10.50 16.80 12.07
CA SER A 173 10.87 16.06 13.27
C SER A 173 9.91 14.90 13.55
N PHE A 174 10.41 13.81 14.14
CA PHE A 174 9.59 12.66 14.53
C PHE A 174 9.98 12.12 15.91
N SER A 175 9.05 11.40 16.53
CA SER A 175 9.31 10.61 17.74
C SER A 175 8.48 9.32 17.73
N ILE A 176 9.15 8.20 17.96
CA ILE A 176 8.58 6.86 18.09
C ILE A 176 8.85 6.38 19.51
N LEU A 177 7.81 6.37 20.32
CA LEU A 177 7.88 6.04 21.75
C LEU A 177 7.76 4.53 21.97
N GLY A 178 8.35 4.03 23.05
CA GLY A 178 8.05 2.70 23.58
C GLY A 178 8.50 1.55 22.68
N VAL A 179 9.65 1.72 22.03
CA VAL A 179 10.31 0.75 21.15
C VAL A 179 11.06 -0.28 21.99
N LYS A 180 10.90 -1.58 21.71
CA LYS A 180 11.67 -2.63 22.39
C LYS A 180 13.17 -2.47 22.10
N PRO A 181 14.07 -2.74 23.05
CA PRO A 181 15.50 -2.72 22.80
C PRO A 181 15.90 -3.63 21.64
N GLY A 182 16.88 -3.21 20.85
CA GLY A 182 17.34 -3.92 19.67
C GLY A 182 17.76 -2.98 18.55
N THR A 183 18.34 -3.55 17.49
CA THR A 183 18.67 -2.82 16.26
C THR A 183 17.54 -2.96 15.26
N TYR A 184 17.16 -1.84 14.64
CA TYR A 184 16.07 -1.74 13.67
C TYR A 184 16.57 -1.14 12.38
N THR A 185 16.08 -1.66 11.26
CA THR A 185 16.08 -0.92 10.01
C THR A 185 15.07 0.22 10.16
N ALA A 186 15.51 1.43 9.87
CA ALA A 186 14.64 2.59 9.82
C ALA A 186 14.37 2.96 8.36
N THR A 187 13.11 3.21 8.02
CA THR A 187 12.69 3.55 6.66
C THR A 187 11.95 4.87 6.66
N LEU A 188 12.37 5.81 5.83
CA LEU A 188 11.68 7.06 5.56
C LEU A 188 10.80 6.89 4.33
N TYR A 189 9.52 7.20 4.48
CA TYR A 189 8.55 7.19 3.40
C TYR A 189 8.08 8.60 3.07
N LYS A 190 8.05 8.93 1.78
CA LYS A 190 7.25 10.03 1.22
C LYS A 190 5.89 9.47 0.90
N LYS A 191 4.89 9.77 1.73
CA LYS A 191 3.60 9.07 1.77
C LYS A 191 3.83 7.56 1.93
N GLU A 192 3.67 6.73 0.89
CA GLU A 192 3.91 5.28 0.92
C GLU A 192 5.15 4.84 0.11
N LEU A 193 5.85 5.78 -0.54
CA LEU A 193 7.09 5.52 -1.28
C LEU A 193 8.28 5.54 -0.34
N GLU A 194 9.04 4.46 -0.29
CA GLU A 194 10.33 4.43 0.41
C GLU A 194 11.33 5.36 -0.30
N VAL A 195 11.88 6.31 0.45
CA VAL A 195 12.84 7.30 -0.07
C VAL A 195 14.17 7.32 0.66
N ALA A 196 14.28 6.68 1.84
CA ALA A 196 15.56 6.46 2.50
C ALA A 196 15.50 5.28 3.47
N THR A 197 16.66 4.68 3.73
CA THR A 197 16.83 3.68 4.79
C THR A 197 18.01 4.03 5.69
N GLY A 198 17.97 3.53 6.92
CA GLY A 198 19.02 3.70 7.91
C GLY A 198 18.94 2.59 8.96
N SER A 199 19.74 2.71 10.02
CA SER A 199 19.77 1.77 11.12
C SER A 199 19.84 2.50 12.46
N VAL A 200 19.14 1.98 13.46
CA VAL A 200 19.13 2.55 14.81
C VAL A 200 19.12 1.46 15.86
N THR A 201 19.92 1.62 16.91
CA THR A 201 19.94 0.72 18.08
C THR A 201 19.26 1.40 19.26
N VAL A 202 18.26 0.72 19.82
CA VAL A 202 17.44 1.20 20.93
C VAL A 202 17.83 0.48 22.21
N ALA A 203 17.95 1.25 23.29
CA ALA A 203 18.15 0.75 24.64
C ALA A 203 16.98 1.15 25.55
N ALA A 204 16.69 0.34 26.57
CA ALA A 204 15.63 0.60 27.53
C ALA A 204 15.89 1.91 28.31
N GLY A 205 14.84 2.71 28.51
CA GLY A 205 14.89 3.98 29.23
C GLY A 205 15.72 5.08 28.56
N LYS A 206 16.14 4.89 27.29
CA LYS A 206 16.94 5.86 26.53
C LYS A 206 16.18 6.37 25.30
N THR A 207 16.48 7.61 24.94
CA THR A 207 16.12 8.17 23.64
C THR A 207 17.35 8.11 22.73
N THR A 208 17.23 7.42 21.61
CA THR A 208 18.25 7.40 20.56
C THR A 208 17.88 8.41 19.47
N THR A 209 18.85 9.21 19.03
CA THR A 209 18.66 10.16 17.93
C THR A 209 18.89 9.49 16.58
N LEU A 210 18.03 9.76 15.60
CA LEU A 210 18.16 9.29 14.22
C LEU A 210 17.80 10.41 13.23
N SER A 211 18.64 10.63 12.23
CA SER A 211 18.32 11.52 11.11
C SER A 211 18.25 10.73 9.81
N LEU A 212 17.22 10.99 9.00
CA LEU A 212 17.01 10.37 7.69
C LEU A 212 16.83 11.45 6.63
N THR A 213 17.50 11.31 5.50
CA THR A 213 17.43 12.25 4.38
C THR A 213 16.95 11.49 3.16
N SER A 214 15.93 12.02 2.48
CA SER A 214 15.46 11.45 1.22
C SER A 214 16.61 11.30 0.22
N THR A 215 16.68 10.13 -0.40
CA THR A 215 17.63 9.78 -1.48
C THR A 215 16.91 9.60 -2.82
N GLU A 216 15.66 10.08 -2.90
CA GLU A 216 14.86 9.99 -4.12
C GLU A 216 15.57 10.66 -5.31
N SER A 217 15.64 9.95 -6.43
CA SER A 217 16.14 10.48 -7.69
C SER A 217 15.10 11.42 -8.32
N LEU A 218 15.42 12.71 -8.34
CA LEU A 218 14.59 13.78 -8.92
C LEU A 218 15.22 14.33 -10.22
N PRO A 219 15.09 13.63 -11.36
CA PRO A 219 15.62 14.10 -12.64
C PRO A 219 14.82 15.30 -13.18
N THR A 220 15.37 16.00 -14.17
CA THR A 220 14.60 17.00 -14.93
C THR A 220 13.64 16.31 -15.87
N LEU A 221 12.36 16.33 -15.53
CA LEU A 221 11.31 15.63 -16.26
C LEU A 221 10.94 16.35 -17.56
N ILE A 222 10.71 15.57 -18.61
CA ILE A 222 9.99 16.01 -19.80
C ILE A 222 8.49 16.03 -19.50
N TRP A 223 8.00 14.94 -18.92
CA TRP A 223 6.62 14.81 -18.45
C TRP A 223 6.51 13.72 -17.39
N GLN A 224 5.42 13.78 -16.63
CA GLN A 224 5.06 12.81 -15.60
C GLN A 224 3.56 12.56 -15.64
N ILE A 225 3.16 11.31 -15.41
CA ILE A 225 1.79 10.88 -15.17
C ILE A 225 1.74 10.30 -13.74
N GLY A 226 0.77 10.73 -12.94
CA GLY A 226 0.71 10.39 -11.52
C GLY A 226 1.72 11.17 -10.70
N VAL A 227 1.98 10.70 -9.48
CA VAL A 227 2.92 11.30 -8.53
C VAL A 227 3.67 10.16 -7.86
N PRO A 228 5.01 10.15 -7.81
CA PRO A 228 5.77 9.07 -7.19
C PRO A 228 5.60 9.14 -5.67
N ASP A 229 4.51 8.62 -5.12
CA ASP A 229 4.15 8.70 -3.71
C ASP A 229 3.81 7.32 -3.10
N GLY A 230 4.02 6.25 -3.87
CA GLY A 230 3.83 4.88 -3.48
C GLY A 230 2.36 4.46 -3.50
N THR A 231 1.50 5.21 -4.19
CA THR A 231 0.07 4.95 -4.27
C THR A 231 -0.46 5.20 -5.69
N PRO A 232 -1.58 4.57 -6.08
CA PRO A 232 -2.24 4.87 -7.33
C PRO A 232 -3.07 6.17 -7.30
N SER A 233 -2.88 7.04 -6.30
CA SER A 233 -3.77 8.18 -6.07
C SER A 233 -3.88 9.09 -7.28
N GLY A 234 -5.11 9.42 -7.67
CA GLY A 234 -5.40 10.30 -8.80
C GLY A 234 -5.49 9.59 -10.16
N PHE A 235 -5.13 8.31 -10.26
CA PHE A 235 -5.42 7.50 -11.43
C PHE A 235 -6.88 7.07 -11.50
N LEU A 236 -7.30 6.62 -12.68
CA LEU A 236 -8.64 6.08 -12.95
C LEU A 236 -8.94 4.90 -12.00
N ASN A 237 -10.10 4.95 -11.34
CA ASN A 237 -10.62 3.97 -10.38
C ASN A 237 -9.82 3.81 -9.07
N ALA A 238 -8.75 4.58 -8.86
CA ALA A 238 -7.96 4.52 -7.62
C ALA A 238 -8.75 4.90 -6.37
N ASP A 239 -9.74 5.79 -6.51
CA ASP A 239 -10.63 6.25 -5.45
C ASP A 239 -11.63 5.19 -4.97
N LYS A 240 -11.82 4.12 -5.74
CA LYS A 240 -12.84 3.09 -5.48
C LYS A 240 -12.25 1.78 -5.01
N ILE A 241 -11.02 1.46 -5.40
CA ILE A 241 -10.46 0.11 -5.28
C ILE A 241 -10.46 -0.44 -3.86
N GLU A 242 -10.27 0.41 -2.85
CA GLU A 242 -10.31 0.02 -1.44
C GLU A 242 -11.67 -0.56 -1.01
N THR A 243 -12.74 -0.21 -1.72
CA THR A 243 -14.14 -0.50 -1.31
C THR A 243 -14.98 -1.20 -2.38
N GLU A 244 -14.43 -1.40 -3.57
CA GLU A 244 -15.13 -1.94 -4.74
C GLU A 244 -14.19 -2.86 -5.53
N HIS A 245 -14.73 -4.00 -5.99
CA HIS A 245 -14.00 -4.90 -6.88
C HIS A 245 -13.77 -4.25 -8.24
N PRO A 246 -12.67 -4.55 -8.96
CA PRO A 246 -12.45 -4.06 -10.32
C PRO A 246 -13.59 -4.35 -11.33
N SER A 247 -14.37 -5.40 -11.11
CA SER A 247 -15.54 -5.74 -11.95
C SER A 247 -16.83 -5.01 -11.57
N ASP A 248 -16.82 -4.18 -10.53
CA ASP A 248 -18.01 -3.46 -10.09
C ASP A 248 -18.53 -2.53 -11.19
N SER A 249 -19.86 -2.53 -11.41
CA SER A 249 -20.50 -1.67 -12.41
C SER A 249 -20.29 -0.17 -12.18
N ARG A 250 -19.89 0.23 -10.98
CA ARG A 250 -19.53 1.61 -10.62
C ARG A 250 -18.12 2.00 -11.06
N MET A 251 -17.24 1.03 -11.38
CA MET A 251 -15.93 1.30 -11.95
C MET A 251 -16.10 1.94 -13.34
N ILE A 252 -15.25 2.91 -13.65
CA ILE A 252 -15.15 3.43 -15.01
C ILE A 252 -14.43 2.37 -15.85
N SER A 253 -14.78 2.27 -17.14
CA SER A 253 -14.14 1.32 -18.07
C SER A 253 -12.61 1.38 -17.98
N TRP A 254 -11.99 0.22 -17.72
CA TRP A 254 -10.56 0.07 -17.46
C TRP A 254 -9.66 0.35 -18.67
N GLY A 255 -10.20 0.32 -19.89
CA GLY A 255 -9.45 0.50 -21.12
C GLY A 255 -9.71 -0.61 -22.15
N PRO A 256 -8.79 -0.83 -23.11
CA PRO A 256 -7.48 -0.15 -23.29
C PRO A 256 -7.58 1.38 -23.37
N VAL A 257 -6.59 2.08 -22.80
CA VAL A 257 -6.57 3.56 -22.73
C VAL A 257 -5.51 4.14 -23.67
N THR A 258 -5.86 5.24 -24.37
CA THR A 258 -4.88 6.14 -24.97
C THR A 258 -4.78 7.44 -24.16
N TYR A 259 -3.66 7.64 -23.48
CA TYR A 259 -3.34 8.86 -22.73
C TYR A 259 -2.54 9.82 -23.60
N THR A 260 -2.95 11.08 -23.71
CA THR A 260 -2.21 12.10 -24.48
C THR A 260 -1.59 13.11 -23.54
N ILE A 261 -0.25 13.18 -23.51
CA ILE A 261 0.50 14.16 -22.72
C ILE A 261 0.07 15.58 -23.11
N GLY A 262 -0.27 16.40 -22.11
CA GLY A 262 -0.73 17.77 -22.32
C GLY A 262 -2.23 17.91 -22.66
N SER A 263 -2.99 16.83 -22.68
CA SER A 263 -4.45 16.87 -22.92
C SER A 263 -5.25 15.97 -21.98
N SER A 264 -4.80 14.73 -21.75
CA SER A 264 -5.43 13.82 -20.79
C SER A 264 -5.16 14.23 -19.34
N SER A 265 -6.14 14.03 -18.46
CA SER A 265 -5.96 14.15 -17.01
C SER A 265 -5.43 12.83 -16.43
N ALA A 266 -4.66 12.88 -15.34
CA ALA A 266 -4.14 11.67 -14.68
C ALA A 266 -5.25 10.65 -14.35
N SER A 267 -6.45 11.14 -14.02
CA SER A 267 -7.65 10.33 -13.75
C SER A 267 -8.19 9.56 -14.95
N SER A 268 -7.65 9.76 -16.16
CA SER A 268 -7.97 8.93 -17.33
C SER A 268 -6.94 7.84 -17.58
N PHE A 269 -5.81 7.81 -16.86
CA PHE A 269 -4.81 6.73 -16.94
C PHE A 269 -5.19 5.63 -15.93
N PRO A 270 -5.22 4.35 -16.31
CA PRO A 270 -5.70 3.27 -15.44
C PRO A 270 -4.82 3.12 -14.20
N MET A 271 -5.41 3.00 -13.00
CA MET A 271 -4.61 2.72 -11.79
C MET A 271 -3.88 1.37 -11.88
N ALA A 272 -4.45 0.42 -12.62
CA ALA A 272 -3.96 -0.93 -12.75
C ALA A 272 -4.15 -1.44 -14.17
N GLN A 273 -3.22 -2.27 -14.64
CA GLN A 273 -3.28 -2.88 -15.95
C GLN A 273 -3.18 -4.40 -15.83
N PHE A 274 -4.12 -5.09 -16.46
CA PHE A 274 -4.31 -6.54 -16.42
C PHE A 274 -4.14 -7.09 -17.84
N ILE A 275 -3.51 -8.25 -17.98
CA ILE A 275 -3.23 -8.84 -19.28
C ILE A 275 -4.50 -9.11 -20.10
N ASP A 276 -5.57 -9.57 -19.44
CA ASP A 276 -6.79 -10.00 -20.12
C ASP A 276 -7.91 -8.96 -20.14
N VAL A 277 -7.69 -7.77 -19.55
CA VAL A 277 -8.75 -6.72 -19.43
C VAL A 277 -8.44 -5.47 -20.27
N ASN A 278 -7.33 -4.80 -20.00
CA ASN A 278 -7.04 -3.47 -20.54
C ASN A 278 -5.63 -3.31 -21.11
N ASN A 279 -4.93 -4.43 -21.31
CA ASN A 279 -3.68 -4.45 -22.05
C ASN A 279 -3.91 -4.12 -23.55
N PRO A 280 -3.06 -3.29 -24.19
CA PRO A 280 -2.03 -2.43 -23.62
C PRO A 280 -2.55 -1.01 -23.29
N THR A 281 -1.81 -0.24 -22.49
CA THR A 281 -2.00 1.22 -22.39
C THR A 281 -1.09 1.93 -23.38
N THR A 282 -1.64 2.89 -24.11
CA THR A 282 -0.89 3.72 -25.07
C THR A 282 -0.73 5.14 -24.55
N ILE A 283 0.48 5.69 -24.60
CA ILE A 283 0.79 7.09 -24.32
C ILE A 283 1.18 7.76 -25.64
N LYS A 284 0.52 8.86 -25.97
CA LYS A 284 0.86 9.74 -27.09
C LYS A 284 1.49 11.02 -26.57
N TRP A 285 2.56 11.45 -27.21
CA TRP A 285 3.30 12.64 -26.81
C TRP A 285 3.90 13.34 -28.04
N THR A 286 3.84 14.67 -28.08
CA THR A 286 4.52 15.46 -29.10
C THR A 286 5.84 16.00 -28.55
N ALA A 287 6.96 15.54 -29.10
CA ALA A 287 8.30 15.94 -28.68
C ALA A 287 8.82 17.12 -29.51
N THR A 288 9.53 18.04 -28.87
CA THR A 288 10.35 19.05 -29.55
C THR A 288 11.67 18.46 -30.03
N THR A 289 12.39 19.17 -30.90
CA THR A 289 13.73 18.76 -31.36
C THR A 289 14.77 18.67 -30.23
N SER A 290 14.57 19.36 -29.10
CA SER A 290 15.45 19.23 -27.93
C SER A 290 15.12 18.01 -27.06
N GLN A 291 14.00 17.34 -27.31
CA GLN A 291 13.49 16.23 -26.49
C GLN A 291 13.78 14.83 -27.07
N ILE A 292 14.35 14.74 -28.28
CA ILE A 292 14.54 13.47 -29.02
C ILE A 292 15.90 12.79 -28.82
N GLY A 293 16.72 13.30 -27.90
CA GLY A 293 17.98 12.65 -27.51
C GLY A 293 17.74 11.34 -26.75
N ALA A 294 18.81 10.75 -26.20
CA ALA A 294 18.66 9.62 -25.30
C ALA A 294 17.84 10.02 -24.06
N ARG A 295 16.89 9.17 -23.67
CA ARG A 295 15.97 9.40 -22.54
C ARG A 295 15.85 8.15 -21.68
N THR A 296 15.32 8.33 -20.49
CA THR A 296 14.88 7.22 -19.64
C THR A 296 13.39 7.33 -19.40
N LEU A 297 12.66 6.27 -19.72
CA LEU A 297 11.30 6.08 -19.24
C LEU A 297 11.38 5.30 -17.93
N ARG A 298 10.81 5.85 -16.86
CA ARG A 298 10.67 5.19 -15.56
C ARG A 298 9.21 4.89 -15.31
N ILE A 299 8.91 3.65 -14.93
CA ILE A 299 7.59 3.20 -14.50
C ILE A 299 7.71 2.71 -13.07
N ARG A 300 7.00 3.37 -12.16
CA ARG A 300 6.86 2.93 -10.77
C ARG A 300 5.52 2.22 -10.59
N THR A 301 5.55 1.14 -9.85
CA THR A 301 4.38 0.32 -9.52
C THR A 301 4.35 0.08 -8.02
N THR A 302 3.16 -0.03 -7.43
CA THR A 302 2.99 -0.24 -5.99
C THR A 302 2.90 -1.73 -5.65
N SER A 303 2.19 -2.50 -6.48
CA SER A 303 2.00 -3.95 -6.39
C SER A 303 1.87 -4.60 -7.76
N PHE A 304 1.91 -5.92 -7.78
CA PHE A 304 1.72 -6.75 -8.98
C PHE A 304 1.02 -8.05 -8.60
N TYR A 305 0.41 -8.72 -9.57
CA TYR A 305 -0.16 -10.06 -9.41
C TYR A 305 0.39 -11.02 -10.46
N ASN A 306 0.58 -12.29 -10.08
CA ASN A 306 1.06 -13.37 -10.96
C ASN A 306 2.28 -12.99 -11.82
N GLY A 307 3.24 -12.27 -11.22
CA GLY A 307 4.49 -11.87 -11.87
C GLY A 307 4.33 -10.84 -12.98
N GLY A 308 3.21 -10.11 -13.04
CA GLY A 308 3.02 -9.00 -13.96
C GLY A 308 4.15 -7.97 -13.87
N ARG A 309 4.64 -7.53 -15.03
CA ARG A 309 5.63 -6.45 -15.15
C ARG A 309 5.49 -5.74 -16.51
N PRO A 310 5.83 -4.46 -16.61
CA PRO A 310 5.72 -3.73 -17.86
C PRO A 310 6.81 -4.12 -18.87
N SER A 311 6.41 -4.27 -20.12
CA SER A 311 7.27 -4.24 -21.30
C SER A 311 6.86 -3.06 -22.16
N VAL A 312 7.83 -2.36 -22.75
CA VAL A 312 7.60 -1.06 -23.39
C VAL A 312 8.01 -1.11 -24.85
N GLN A 313 7.14 -0.55 -25.70
CA GLN A 313 7.49 -0.20 -27.07
C GLN A 313 7.46 1.33 -27.22
N VAL A 314 8.51 1.92 -27.78
CA VAL A 314 8.61 3.35 -28.12
C VAL A 314 8.79 3.45 -29.62
N ASN A 315 7.77 3.95 -30.32
CA ASN A 315 7.71 3.95 -31.78
C ASN A 315 8.03 2.54 -32.34
N ASN A 316 9.17 2.39 -33.03
CA ASN A 316 9.60 1.11 -33.62
C ASN A 316 10.59 0.32 -32.72
N TRP A 317 10.94 0.84 -31.55
CA TRP A 317 11.84 0.18 -30.61
C TRP A 317 11.05 -0.54 -29.52
N THR A 318 11.48 -1.76 -29.19
CA THR A 318 10.89 -2.55 -28.09
C THR A 318 11.96 -2.82 -27.04
N SER A 319 11.62 -2.65 -25.77
CA SER A 319 12.50 -2.95 -24.66
C SER A 319 12.72 -4.45 -24.50
N SER A 320 13.78 -4.82 -23.78
CA SER A 320 13.82 -6.15 -23.17
C SER A 320 12.70 -6.29 -22.12
N THR A 321 12.27 -7.52 -21.88
CA THR A 321 11.30 -7.83 -20.83
C THR A 321 12.03 -7.87 -19.48
N PRO A 322 11.60 -7.10 -18.46
CA PRO A 322 12.16 -7.19 -17.12
C PRO A 322 11.96 -8.59 -16.51
N ALA A 323 12.86 -8.95 -15.58
CA ALA A 323 12.70 -10.16 -14.78
C ALA A 323 11.38 -10.13 -13.99
N ALA A 324 10.82 -11.31 -13.72
CA ALA A 324 9.64 -11.40 -12.87
C ALA A 324 9.96 -10.89 -11.45
N PRO A 325 9.08 -10.09 -10.83
CA PRO A 325 9.28 -9.60 -9.47
C PRO A 325 9.20 -10.73 -8.44
N THR A 326 9.74 -10.49 -7.24
CA THR A 326 9.72 -11.45 -6.12
C THR A 326 8.29 -11.83 -5.76
N LYS A 327 7.93 -13.10 -5.92
CA LYS A 327 6.56 -13.60 -5.72
C LYS A 327 5.98 -13.20 -4.35
N ILE A 328 4.81 -12.57 -4.38
CA ILE A 328 3.88 -12.47 -3.25
C ILE A 328 2.72 -13.41 -3.58
N ASP A 329 2.48 -14.42 -2.74
CA ASP A 329 1.48 -15.46 -3.01
C ASP A 329 0.10 -15.03 -2.49
N SER A 330 -0.44 -13.99 -3.11
CA SER A 330 -1.66 -13.34 -2.67
C SER A 330 -2.36 -12.62 -3.81
N ARG A 331 -3.70 -12.56 -3.77
CA ARG A 331 -4.48 -11.58 -4.53
C ARG A 331 -4.34 -10.21 -3.85
N GLY A 332 -4.17 -9.15 -4.63
CA GLY A 332 -3.99 -7.78 -4.12
C GLY A 332 -5.11 -6.84 -4.56
N VAL A 333 -5.01 -6.32 -5.78
CA VAL A 333 -5.88 -5.26 -6.31
C VAL A 333 -7.38 -5.61 -6.28
N THR A 334 -7.77 -6.87 -6.49
CA THR A 334 -9.18 -7.32 -6.40
C THR A 334 -9.75 -7.28 -4.98
N ARG A 335 -8.86 -7.19 -3.97
CA ARG A 335 -9.15 -7.21 -2.54
C ARG A 335 -8.85 -5.89 -1.84
N GLY A 336 -8.91 -4.79 -2.58
CA GLY A 336 -8.86 -3.44 -2.04
C GLY A 336 -7.53 -2.99 -1.45
N THR A 337 -6.44 -3.52 -1.99
CA THR A 337 -5.09 -3.04 -1.66
C THR A 337 -4.25 -2.81 -2.91
N TRP A 338 -3.36 -1.84 -2.83
CA TRP A 338 -2.28 -1.59 -3.79
C TRP A 338 -0.90 -1.75 -3.14
N ARG A 339 -0.85 -2.02 -1.83
CA ARG A 339 0.38 -2.01 -1.05
C ARG A 339 1.14 -3.32 -1.25
N GLY A 340 2.14 -3.29 -2.14
CA GLY A 340 3.04 -4.41 -2.41
C GLY A 340 4.50 -4.06 -2.11
N LEU A 341 5.41 -4.55 -2.96
CA LEU A 341 6.86 -4.37 -2.79
C LEU A 341 7.43 -3.11 -3.45
N ASN A 342 6.59 -2.22 -4.03
CA ASN A 342 7.02 -1.06 -4.83
C ASN A 342 8.13 -1.37 -5.84
N GLN A 343 7.80 -1.63 -7.10
CA GLN A 343 8.82 -1.91 -8.13
C GLN A 343 9.06 -0.68 -9.00
N MET A 344 10.32 -0.45 -9.36
CA MET A 344 10.75 0.60 -10.29
C MET A 344 11.40 -0.04 -11.50
N TYR A 345 10.88 0.27 -12.68
CA TYR A 345 11.39 -0.19 -13.97
C TYR A 345 11.93 1.01 -14.75
N GLU A 346 13.18 0.96 -15.19
CA GLU A 346 13.79 1.99 -16.02
C GLU A 346 14.16 1.43 -17.39
N TYR A 347 13.80 2.17 -18.43
CA TYR A 347 14.01 1.80 -19.83
C TYR A 347 14.83 2.89 -20.53
N SER A 348 16.06 2.53 -20.91
CA SER A 348 16.95 3.42 -21.66
C SER A 348 16.51 3.49 -23.13
N ILE A 349 15.97 4.64 -23.52
CA ILE A 349 15.59 4.94 -24.90
C ILE A 349 16.80 5.61 -25.56
N LEU A 350 17.42 4.92 -26.52
CA LEU A 350 18.59 5.44 -27.22
C LEU A 350 18.22 6.59 -28.16
N SER A 351 19.21 7.44 -28.46
CA SER A 351 19.05 8.51 -29.46
C SER A 351 18.62 7.92 -30.81
N GLY A 352 17.71 8.60 -31.50
CA GLY A 352 17.14 8.16 -32.78
C GLY A 352 15.90 7.27 -32.67
N MET A 353 15.51 6.85 -31.45
CA MET A 353 14.24 6.13 -31.23
C MET A 353 13.04 7.08 -31.10
N LEU A 354 13.30 8.31 -30.66
CA LEU A 354 12.31 9.39 -30.60
C LEU A 354 12.42 10.29 -31.83
N VAL A 355 11.30 10.83 -32.28
CA VAL A 355 11.21 11.75 -33.42
C VAL A 355 10.64 13.09 -32.98
N ALA A 356 11.00 14.18 -33.67
CA ALA A 356 10.35 15.45 -33.44
C ALA A 356 8.90 15.36 -33.94
N GLY A 357 7.94 15.85 -33.16
CA GLY A 357 6.53 15.61 -33.42
C GLY A 357 5.98 14.41 -32.64
N SER A 358 5.04 13.68 -33.23
CA SER A 358 4.29 12.63 -32.54
C SER A 358 5.14 11.39 -32.25
N ASN A 359 5.16 10.97 -30.98
CA ASN A 359 5.72 9.72 -30.50
C ASN A 359 4.63 8.90 -29.80
N THR A 360 4.78 7.58 -29.87
CA THR A 360 3.88 6.63 -29.20
C THR A 360 4.69 5.73 -28.30
N ILE A 361 4.25 5.60 -27.05
CA ILE A 361 4.77 4.63 -26.08
C ILE A 361 3.64 3.65 -25.77
N THR A 362 3.85 2.37 -25.98
CA THR A 362 2.92 1.31 -25.62
C THR A 362 3.47 0.56 -24.42
N ILE A 363 2.71 0.50 -23.34
CA ILE A 363 3.02 -0.27 -22.15
C ILE A 363 2.16 -1.53 -22.17
N THR A 364 2.80 -2.69 -22.21
CA THR A 364 2.15 -4.00 -22.20
C THR A 364 2.58 -4.73 -20.93
N ILE A 365 1.63 -5.17 -20.11
CA ILE A 365 1.95 -6.06 -18.99
C ILE A 365 2.20 -7.45 -19.55
N VAL A 366 3.29 -8.08 -19.12
CA VAL A 366 3.67 -9.42 -19.56
C VAL A 366 3.84 -10.34 -18.36
N SER A 367 3.46 -11.60 -18.53
CA SER A 367 3.80 -12.66 -17.58
C SER A 367 4.00 -14.02 -18.23
N GLY A 368 4.69 -14.91 -17.51
CA GLY A 368 4.72 -16.34 -17.84
C GLY A 368 3.58 -17.13 -17.19
N SER A 369 2.80 -16.47 -16.32
CA SER A 369 1.60 -17.01 -15.69
C SER A 369 0.35 -16.64 -16.50
N GLY A 370 -0.73 -17.41 -16.34
CA GLY A 370 -2.06 -17.08 -16.84
C GLY A 370 -3.02 -16.72 -15.71
N GLY A 371 -4.28 -16.49 -16.07
CA GLY A 371 -5.39 -16.17 -15.18
C GLY A 371 -6.43 -15.39 -15.97
N ASP A 372 -7.69 -15.44 -15.55
CA ASP A 372 -8.80 -14.84 -16.31
C ASP A 372 -9.14 -13.44 -15.77
N ASP A 373 -9.53 -12.53 -16.66
CA ASP A 373 -10.01 -11.18 -16.33
C ASP A 373 -9.11 -10.46 -15.30
N PHE A 374 -9.66 -10.09 -14.13
CA PHE A 374 -8.95 -9.36 -13.07
C PHE A 374 -8.01 -10.25 -12.23
N LEU A 375 -8.03 -11.56 -12.44
CA LEU A 375 -7.04 -12.51 -11.95
C LEU A 375 -5.97 -12.85 -13.00
N SER A 376 -6.02 -12.25 -14.18
CA SER A 376 -4.87 -12.24 -15.08
C SER A 376 -3.71 -11.46 -14.43
N PRO A 377 -2.45 -11.75 -14.82
CA PRO A 377 -1.30 -11.02 -14.31
C PRO A 377 -1.46 -9.51 -14.49
N SER A 378 -1.07 -8.75 -13.47
CA SER A 378 -1.35 -7.32 -13.44
C SER A 378 -0.29 -6.52 -12.67
N VAL A 379 -0.33 -5.20 -12.85
CA VAL A 379 0.42 -4.24 -12.05
C VAL A 379 -0.50 -3.11 -11.59
N VAL A 380 -0.18 -2.50 -10.46
CA VAL A 380 -0.78 -1.23 -10.00
C VAL A 380 0.27 -0.14 -10.13
N TYR A 381 -0.07 0.97 -10.80
CA TYR A 381 0.85 2.08 -11.06
C TYR A 381 0.97 3.04 -9.86
N ASP A 382 2.16 3.62 -9.72
CA ASP A 382 2.48 4.74 -8.83
C ASP A 382 2.74 6.00 -9.66
N SER A 383 3.68 5.91 -10.61
CA SER A 383 3.96 7.00 -11.55
C SER A 383 4.61 6.50 -12.84
N ILE A 384 4.53 7.33 -13.87
CA ILE A 384 5.25 7.14 -15.13
C ILE A 384 5.94 8.45 -15.47
N GLU A 385 7.26 8.40 -15.69
CA GLU A 385 8.13 9.56 -15.84
C GLU A 385 9.02 9.39 -17.08
N LEU A 386 9.17 10.44 -17.88
CA LEU A 386 10.18 10.49 -18.95
C LEU A 386 11.14 11.65 -18.69
N TYR A 387 12.45 11.39 -18.74
CA TYR A 387 13.49 12.40 -18.54
C TYR A 387 14.71 12.21 -19.45
#